data_AF-A0A9X3KDX1-F1
#
_entry.id   AF-A0A9X3KDX1-F1
#
_cell.length_a   1.000
_cell.length_b   1.000
_cell.length_c   1.000
_cell.angle_alpha   90.00
_cell.angle_beta   90.00
_cell.angle_gamma   90.00
#
_symmetry.space_group_name_H-M   'P 1'
#
loop_
_entity.id
_entity.type
_entity.pdbx_description
1 polymer ?
#
loop_
_entity_poly.entity_id
_entity_poly.type
_entity_poly.pdbx_seq_one_letter_code
_entity_poly.pdbx_strand_id
1 'polypeptide(L)'
;MHAPLVSKDLGYISAANHDQPPRHLGSRFNADGEFLPDSGNTVVCHLVEGSQTEKAIIATRQRFLDMAEAPQLAFTPISSLHMTIFQGVNDLRRMLPYWPSEMPLDASVDVMTDHYRDRLSAFPALPAFNMQVTGLRPVGLVMKGATAEDDRIVALWRDTFADFFGYRHPDHDTYEFHITLSYIIRWFEPECLPRWQAMLDEELEKLRAAAPVIEMRPPAFCEFKDMNHFNERVVFDKT
;
A
#
# COMPACT_ATOMS: atom_id res chain seq x y z
N MET A 1 14.55 -27.02 -21.50
CA MET A 1 14.44 -25.89 -20.56
C MET A 1 12.97 -25.60 -20.38
N HIS A 2 12.40 -25.89 -19.20
CA HIS A 2 11.03 -25.45 -18.91
C HIS A 2 11.05 -23.92 -18.82
N ALA A 3 10.18 -23.25 -19.58
CA ALA A 3 9.96 -21.82 -19.40
C ALA A 3 9.61 -21.58 -17.92
N PRO A 4 10.22 -20.58 -17.25
CA PRO A 4 9.87 -20.27 -15.88
C PRO A 4 8.36 -20.05 -15.79
N LEU A 5 7.71 -20.72 -14.84
CA LEU A 5 6.27 -20.58 -14.64
C LEU A 5 5.99 -19.17 -14.14
N VAL A 6 5.44 -18.31 -14.99
CA VAL A 6 4.98 -16.97 -14.59
C VAL A 6 3.75 -17.13 -13.69
N SER A 7 3.82 -16.59 -12.47
CA SER A 7 2.70 -16.61 -11.53
C SER A 7 1.49 -15.86 -12.10
N LYS A 8 0.28 -16.23 -11.67
CA LYS A 8 -0.95 -15.52 -12.11
C LYS A 8 -0.90 -14.03 -11.75
N ASP A 9 -0.37 -13.72 -10.58
CA ASP A 9 -0.23 -12.35 -10.08
C ASP A 9 0.70 -11.51 -10.96
N LEU A 10 1.85 -12.06 -11.36
CA LEU A 10 2.73 -11.36 -12.30
C LEU A 10 2.15 -11.33 -13.72
N GLY A 11 1.48 -12.41 -14.13
CA GLY A 11 0.77 -12.48 -15.40
C GLY A 11 -0.28 -11.38 -15.56
N TYR A 12 -0.91 -10.93 -14.47
CA TYR A 12 -1.89 -9.84 -14.50
C TYR A 12 -1.34 -8.57 -15.16
N ILE A 13 -0.08 -8.18 -14.93
CA ILE A 13 0.46 -6.92 -15.47
C ILE A 13 0.98 -7.03 -16.92
N SER A 14 0.78 -8.19 -17.55
CA SER A 14 1.13 -8.42 -18.95
C SER A 14 0.32 -7.51 -19.88
N ALA A 15 0.97 -6.87 -20.84
CA ALA A 15 0.31 -6.08 -21.89
C ALA A 15 -0.70 -6.91 -22.69
N ALA A 16 -0.53 -8.23 -22.78
CA ALA A 16 -1.48 -9.13 -23.43
C ALA A 16 -2.84 -9.25 -22.71
N ASN A 17 -2.92 -8.84 -21.43
CA ASN A 17 -4.11 -8.96 -20.59
C ASN A 17 -4.89 -7.65 -20.44
N HIS A 18 -4.48 -6.56 -21.10
CA HIS A 18 -5.10 -5.25 -20.97
C HIS A 18 -5.28 -4.57 -22.34
N ASP A 19 -6.45 -4.00 -22.57
CA ASP A 19 -6.80 -3.20 -23.75
C ASP A 19 -6.75 -1.69 -23.49
N GLN A 20 -6.56 -1.29 -22.23
CA GLN A 20 -6.52 0.09 -21.75
C GLN A 20 -5.26 0.33 -20.92
N PRO A 21 -4.75 1.57 -20.83
CA PRO A 21 -3.62 1.88 -19.95
C PRO A 21 -3.98 1.66 -18.46
N PRO A 22 -2.97 1.57 -17.56
CA PRO A 22 -3.22 1.52 -16.13
C PRO A 22 -4.16 2.66 -15.67
N ARG A 23 -5.21 2.30 -14.93
CA ARG A 23 -6.30 3.24 -14.53
C ARG A 23 -5.85 4.52 -13.84
N HIS A 24 -4.68 4.49 -13.19
CA HIS A 24 -4.12 5.58 -12.40
C HIS A 24 -3.21 6.52 -13.23
N LEU A 25 -2.91 6.15 -14.48
CA LEU A 25 -2.15 6.98 -15.40
C LEU A 25 -2.94 8.26 -15.75
N GLY A 26 -2.31 9.42 -15.58
CA GLY A 26 -2.90 10.73 -15.81
C GLY A 26 -3.75 11.26 -14.65
N SER A 27 -3.93 10.49 -13.58
CA SER A 27 -4.66 10.92 -12.37
C SER A 27 -3.81 10.88 -11.11
N ARG A 28 -3.16 9.75 -10.82
CA ARG A 28 -2.25 9.59 -9.66
C ARG A 28 -0.80 9.89 -10.01
N PHE A 29 -0.40 9.63 -11.25
CA PHE A 29 0.94 9.90 -11.79
C PHE A 29 0.87 10.17 -13.30
N ASN A 30 1.84 10.92 -13.82
CA ASN A 30 1.97 11.19 -15.25
C ASN A 30 2.75 10.07 -15.97
N ALA A 31 2.92 10.21 -17.30
CA ALA A 31 3.64 9.24 -18.13
C ALA A 31 5.15 9.15 -17.84
N ASP A 32 5.71 10.17 -17.18
CA ASP A 32 7.11 10.22 -16.74
C ASP A 32 7.29 9.62 -15.33
N GLY A 33 6.20 9.18 -14.69
CA GLY A 33 6.20 8.56 -13.36
C GLY A 33 6.20 9.56 -12.21
N GLU A 34 5.95 10.84 -12.47
CA GLU A 34 5.81 11.86 -11.42
C GLU A 34 4.41 11.79 -10.82
N PHE A 35 4.32 11.77 -9.49
CA PHE A 35 3.05 11.77 -8.79
C PHE A 35 2.32 13.11 -8.93
N LEU A 36 1.03 13.02 -9.21
CA LEU A 36 0.14 14.17 -9.40
C LEU A 36 -0.66 14.43 -8.12
N PRO A 37 -1.22 15.65 -7.95
CA PRO A 37 -2.11 15.94 -6.83
C PRO A 37 -3.29 14.97 -6.75
N ASP A 38 -3.38 14.27 -5.63
CA ASP A 38 -4.47 13.38 -5.23
C ASP A 38 -4.54 13.46 -3.71
N SER A 39 -5.16 14.53 -3.21
CA SER A 39 -5.16 14.77 -1.76
C SER A 39 -6.13 13.82 -1.08
N GLY A 40 -5.78 13.41 0.13
CA GLY A 40 -6.61 12.52 0.91
C GLY A 40 -6.11 12.33 2.33
N ASN A 41 -6.75 11.41 3.03
CA ASN A 41 -6.33 10.94 4.34
C ASN A 41 -6.43 9.41 4.42
N THR A 42 -5.75 8.81 5.40
CA THR A 42 -5.64 7.36 5.53
C THR A 42 -5.11 6.97 6.90
N VAL A 43 -5.24 5.70 7.29
CA VAL A 43 -4.50 5.13 8.42
C VAL A 43 -3.43 4.18 7.88
N VAL A 44 -2.17 4.45 8.21
CA VAL A 44 -1.01 3.70 7.71
C VAL A 44 -0.03 3.37 8.84
N CYS A 45 0.81 2.36 8.63
CA CYS A 45 2.01 2.10 9.41
C CYS A 45 3.24 2.38 8.53
N HIS A 46 4.01 3.42 8.86
CA HIS A 46 5.29 3.69 8.18
C HIS A 46 6.36 2.68 8.59
N LEU A 47 7.37 2.49 7.74
CA LEU A 47 8.59 1.81 8.16
C LEU A 47 9.30 2.59 9.28
N VAL A 48 10.07 1.88 10.10
CA VAL A 48 10.98 2.52 11.06
C VAL A 48 12.27 2.90 10.33
N GLU A 49 12.55 4.21 10.27
CA GLU A 49 13.72 4.75 9.55
C GLU A 49 15.03 4.21 10.13
N GLY A 50 15.93 3.75 9.28
CA GLY A 50 17.22 3.17 9.64
C GLY A 50 17.17 1.74 10.18
N SER A 51 15.97 1.15 10.34
CA SER A 51 15.78 -0.23 10.80
C SER A 51 16.37 -1.24 9.81
N GLN A 52 16.59 -2.47 10.28
CA GLN A 52 17.01 -3.56 9.39
C GLN A 52 15.91 -3.93 8.39
N THR A 53 14.64 -3.84 8.79
CA THR A 53 13.49 -4.02 7.89
C THR A 53 13.52 -3.01 6.75
N GLU A 54 13.69 -1.72 7.04
CA GLU A 54 13.74 -0.69 6.00
C GLU A 54 14.90 -0.94 5.03
N LYS A 55 16.10 -1.23 5.55
CA LYS A 55 17.27 -1.56 4.72
C LYS A 55 17.03 -2.76 3.82
N ALA A 56 16.39 -3.81 4.32
CA ALA A 56 16.06 -4.99 3.53
C ALA A 56 15.07 -4.66 2.41
N ILE A 57 14.03 -3.87 2.69
CA ILE A 57 13.04 -3.43 1.70
C ILE A 57 13.69 -2.51 0.65
N ILE A 58 14.58 -1.60 1.06
CA ILE A 58 15.35 -0.75 0.14
C ILE A 58 16.21 -1.61 -0.79
N ALA A 59 16.85 -2.66 -0.27
CA ALA A 59 17.65 -3.58 -1.09
C ALA A 59 16.78 -4.31 -2.14
N THR A 60 15.60 -4.81 -1.75
CA THR A 60 14.62 -5.39 -2.68
C THR A 60 14.17 -4.36 -3.73
N ARG A 61 13.84 -3.13 -3.31
CA ARG A 61 13.47 -2.03 -4.21
C ARG A 61 14.60 -1.70 -5.21
N GLN A 62 15.86 -1.74 -4.77
CA GLN A 62 17.00 -1.53 -5.66
C GLN A 62 17.06 -2.60 -6.75
N ARG A 63 16.78 -3.86 -6.41
CA ARG A 63 16.72 -4.94 -7.41
C ARG A 63 15.63 -4.74 -8.46
N PHE A 64 14.53 -4.08 -8.10
CA PHE A 64 13.49 -3.70 -9.06
C PHE A 64 13.98 -2.56 -9.97
N LEU A 65 14.67 -1.57 -9.43
CA LEU A 65 15.27 -0.46 -10.20
C LEU A 65 16.34 -0.95 -11.19
N ASP A 66 17.03 -2.05 -10.87
CA ASP A 66 18.03 -2.65 -11.76
C ASP A 66 17.42 -3.38 -12.97
N MET A 67 16.09 -3.57 -13.00
CA MET A 67 15.40 -4.24 -14.11
C MET A 67 15.20 -3.29 -15.30
N ALA A 68 15.30 -3.83 -16.52
CA ALA A 68 15.12 -3.03 -17.74
C ALA A 68 13.74 -2.35 -17.83
N GLU A 69 12.73 -2.91 -17.17
CA GLU A 69 11.36 -2.40 -17.13
C GLU A 69 11.14 -1.37 -16.00
N ALA A 70 12.16 -1.02 -15.21
CA ALA A 70 12.04 0.00 -14.16
C ALA A 70 11.47 1.35 -14.65
N PRO A 71 11.79 1.86 -15.87
CA PRO A 71 11.17 3.07 -16.40
C PRO A 71 9.66 2.96 -16.68
N GLN A 72 9.09 1.75 -16.63
CA GLN A 72 7.66 1.51 -16.76
C GLN A 72 6.95 1.55 -15.39
N LEU A 73 7.68 1.89 -14.32
CA LEU A 73 7.20 1.94 -12.94
C LEU A 73 7.42 3.34 -12.35
N ALA A 74 6.40 3.86 -11.66
CA ALA A 74 6.49 5.08 -10.85
C ALA A 74 6.82 4.67 -9.41
N PHE A 75 8.08 4.76 -9.01
CA PHE A 75 8.51 4.38 -7.67
C PHE A 75 8.18 5.45 -6.63
N THR A 76 7.63 5.04 -5.50
CA THR A 76 7.42 5.92 -4.35
C THR A 76 8.75 6.27 -3.67
N PRO A 77 8.84 7.43 -2.99
CA PRO A 77 9.97 7.76 -2.12
C PRO A 77 10.17 6.73 -1.01
N ILE A 78 11.42 6.51 -0.58
CA ILE A 78 11.72 5.61 0.54
C ILE A 78 11.03 6.08 1.83
N SER A 79 11.03 7.39 2.07
CA SER A 79 10.39 8.01 3.24
C SER A 79 8.86 7.89 3.25
N SER A 80 8.24 7.48 2.14
CA SER A 80 6.79 7.29 2.05
C SER A 80 6.39 5.81 2.12
N LEU A 81 7.34 4.88 2.33
CA LEU A 81 7.01 3.46 2.41
C LEU A 81 6.17 3.18 3.66
N HIS A 82 5.00 2.60 3.43
CA HIS A 82 4.03 2.30 4.47
C HIS A 82 3.14 1.12 4.06
N MET A 83 2.54 0.48 5.06
CA MET A 83 1.41 -0.43 4.87
C MET A 83 0.12 0.29 5.25
N THR A 84 -0.87 0.31 4.36
CA THR A 84 -2.18 0.87 4.69
C THR A 84 -2.96 -0.09 5.59
N ILE A 85 -3.48 0.42 6.71
CA ILE A 85 -4.38 -0.32 7.61
C ILE A 85 -5.82 -0.09 7.18
N PHE A 86 -6.18 1.18 6.98
CA PHE A 86 -7.52 1.58 6.55
C PHE A 86 -7.44 2.77 5.59
N GLN A 87 -8.16 2.67 4.46
CA GLN A 87 -8.20 3.72 3.46
C GLN A 87 -9.20 4.80 3.89
N GLY A 88 -8.72 6.03 4.05
CA GLY A 88 -9.57 7.20 4.24
C GLY A 88 -10.14 7.71 2.90
N VAL A 89 -10.53 8.97 2.86
CA VAL A 89 -11.07 9.61 1.65
C VAL A 89 -9.96 10.19 0.77
N ASN A 90 -10.22 10.34 -0.53
CA ASN A 90 -9.34 11.06 -1.45
C ASN A 90 -10.12 11.74 -2.58
N ASP A 91 -9.46 12.69 -3.25
CA ASP A 91 -10.03 13.50 -4.32
C ASP A 91 -10.46 12.68 -5.55
N LEU A 92 -9.72 11.61 -5.86
CA LEU A 92 -10.02 10.77 -7.02
C LEU A 92 -11.23 9.85 -6.83
N ARG A 93 -11.78 9.73 -5.62
CA ARG A 93 -12.88 8.78 -5.33
C ARG A 93 -13.92 9.31 -4.36
N ARG A 94 -14.61 10.38 -4.78
CA ARG A 94 -15.72 11.03 -4.05
C ARG A 94 -17.08 10.35 -4.29
N MET A 95 -17.23 9.11 -3.83
CA MET A 95 -18.47 8.34 -4.01
C MET A 95 -18.64 7.27 -2.93
N LEU A 96 -19.90 6.86 -2.68
CA LEU A 96 -20.18 5.70 -1.83
C LEU A 96 -19.76 4.39 -2.53
N PRO A 97 -19.31 3.35 -1.80
CA PRO A 97 -19.11 3.29 -0.34
C PRO A 97 -17.67 3.66 0.08
N TYR A 98 -16.99 4.56 -0.64
CA TYR A 98 -15.63 5.04 -0.35
C TYR A 98 -15.61 6.41 0.35
N TRP A 99 -16.78 6.86 0.79
CA TRP A 99 -17.04 8.13 1.43
C TRP A 99 -18.14 7.91 2.48
N PRO A 100 -18.10 8.59 3.63
CA PRO A 100 -19.15 8.44 4.65
C PRO A 100 -20.47 9.05 4.17
N SER A 101 -21.57 8.34 4.37
CA SER A 101 -22.90 8.76 3.89
C SER A 101 -23.43 10.05 4.53
N GLU A 102 -22.90 10.39 5.70
CA GLU A 102 -23.27 11.55 6.51
C GLU A 102 -22.54 12.84 6.10
N MET A 103 -21.48 12.74 5.27
CA MET A 103 -20.75 13.91 4.77
C MET A 103 -21.06 14.17 3.30
N PRO A 104 -21.20 15.44 2.87
CA PRO A 104 -21.35 15.78 1.45
C PRO A 104 -20.17 15.27 0.62
N LEU A 105 -20.43 14.72 -0.58
CA LEU A 105 -19.39 14.20 -1.48
C LEU A 105 -18.43 15.29 -1.99
N ASP A 106 -18.87 16.54 -1.98
CA ASP A 106 -18.10 17.73 -2.35
C ASP A 106 -17.38 18.39 -1.17
N ALA A 107 -17.48 17.84 0.06
CA ALA A 107 -16.73 18.35 1.19
C ALA A 107 -15.21 18.23 0.93
N SER A 108 -14.46 19.30 1.17
CA SER A 108 -13.01 19.31 0.94
C SER A 108 -12.28 18.25 1.78
N VAL A 109 -11.12 17.78 1.29
CA VAL A 109 -10.29 16.81 2.04
C VAL A 109 -9.89 17.36 3.42
N ASP A 110 -9.63 18.66 3.54
CA ASP A 110 -9.29 19.30 4.82
C ASP A 110 -10.44 19.18 5.82
N VAL A 111 -11.68 19.48 5.39
CA VAL A 111 -12.90 19.31 6.22
C VAL A 111 -13.08 17.86 6.65
N MET A 112 -12.84 16.91 5.75
CA MET A 112 -12.93 15.48 6.07
C MET A 112 -11.84 15.04 7.05
N THR A 113 -10.63 15.59 6.91
CA THR A 113 -9.49 15.30 7.80
C THR A 113 -9.74 15.85 9.20
N ASP A 114 -10.24 17.08 9.32
CA ASP A 114 -10.63 17.67 10.60
C ASP A 114 -11.75 16.86 11.29
N HIS A 115 -12.76 16.45 10.51
CA HIS A 115 -13.84 15.59 11.00
C HIS A 115 -13.33 14.27 11.57
N TYR A 116 -12.44 13.58 10.85
CA TYR A 116 -11.88 12.31 11.31
C TYR A 116 -10.90 12.48 12.47
N ARG A 117 -10.09 13.54 12.50
CA ARG A 117 -9.22 13.82 13.64
C ARG A 117 -10.02 13.93 14.94
N ASP A 118 -11.15 14.63 14.91
CA ASP A 118 -12.04 14.76 16.07
C ASP A 118 -12.64 13.41 16.48
N ARG A 119 -13.24 12.67 15.52
CA ARG A 119 -13.81 11.34 15.80
C ARG A 119 -12.76 10.36 16.34
N LEU A 120 -11.58 10.32 15.76
CA LEU A 120 -10.49 9.40 16.12
C LEU A 120 -9.81 9.76 17.45
N SER A 121 -10.10 10.91 18.05
CA SER A 121 -9.58 11.26 19.39
C SER A 121 -10.07 10.32 20.48
N ALA A 122 -11.20 9.66 20.26
CA ALA A 122 -11.78 8.65 21.16
C ALA A 122 -11.48 7.20 20.72
N PHE A 123 -10.54 6.99 19.79
CA PHE A 123 -10.21 5.66 19.29
C PHE A 123 -9.66 4.78 20.43
N PRO A 124 -10.17 3.54 20.60
CA PRO A 124 -9.74 2.69 21.71
C PRO A 124 -8.31 2.19 21.52
N ALA A 125 -7.61 1.96 22.63
CA ALA A 125 -6.37 1.20 22.59
C ALA A 125 -6.66 -0.24 22.16
N LEU A 126 -5.96 -0.72 21.13
CA LEU A 126 -6.09 -2.08 20.61
C LEU A 126 -4.76 -2.85 20.74
N PRO A 127 -4.79 -4.19 20.73
CA PRO A 127 -3.57 -4.99 20.75
C PRO A 127 -2.66 -4.67 19.55
N ALA A 128 -1.34 -4.78 19.77
CA ALA A 128 -0.37 -4.68 18.68
C ALA A 128 -0.41 -5.95 17.82
N PHE A 129 -0.08 -5.82 16.55
CA PHE A 129 0.02 -6.92 15.59
C PHE A 129 1.39 -6.89 14.89
N ASN A 130 1.86 -8.04 14.45
CA ASN A 130 3.05 -8.21 13.65
C ASN A 130 2.67 -8.66 12.24
N MET A 131 3.36 -8.14 11.23
CA MET A 131 3.13 -8.52 9.83
C MET A 131 4.36 -9.17 9.22
N GLN A 132 4.15 -10.04 8.24
CA GLN A 132 5.20 -10.68 7.46
C GLN A 132 4.91 -10.54 5.96
N VAL A 133 5.96 -10.52 5.15
CA VAL A 133 5.84 -10.59 3.69
C VAL A 133 5.54 -12.03 3.26
N THR A 134 4.63 -12.18 2.31
CA THR A 134 4.23 -13.48 1.73
C THR A 134 4.40 -13.56 0.22
N GLY A 135 4.57 -12.43 -0.44
CA GLY A 135 4.78 -12.37 -1.88
C GLY A 135 5.41 -11.05 -2.29
N LEU A 136 6.03 -11.06 -3.47
CA LEU A 136 6.46 -9.85 -4.16
C LEU A 136 5.77 -9.77 -5.51
N ARG A 137 5.42 -8.55 -5.90
CA ARG A 137 4.94 -8.18 -7.23
C ARG A 137 5.68 -6.91 -7.65
N PRO A 138 5.72 -6.52 -8.93
CA PRO A 138 6.43 -5.30 -9.35
C PRO A 138 5.98 -4.02 -8.64
N VAL A 139 4.71 -3.98 -8.19
CA VAL A 139 4.14 -2.88 -7.41
C VAL A 139 4.53 -2.89 -5.92
N GLY A 140 5.05 -3.99 -5.38
CA GLY A 140 5.56 -4.07 -4.01
C GLY A 140 5.35 -5.40 -3.31
N LEU A 141 5.18 -5.34 -1.99
CA LEU A 141 5.13 -6.49 -1.09
C LEU A 141 3.68 -6.86 -0.78
N VAL A 142 3.35 -8.16 -0.82
CA VAL A 142 2.10 -8.70 -0.28
C VAL A 142 2.36 -9.17 1.15
N MET A 143 1.44 -8.88 2.07
CA MET A 143 1.62 -9.08 3.51
C MET A 143 0.42 -9.77 4.14
N LYS A 144 0.65 -10.37 5.31
CA LYS A 144 -0.37 -10.87 6.24
C LYS A 144 0.16 -10.81 7.67
N GLY A 145 -0.67 -11.13 8.64
CA GLY A 145 -0.24 -11.34 10.03
C GLY A 145 0.91 -12.35 10.14
N ALA A 146 1.87 -12.09 11.01
CA ALA A 146 2.94 -13.04 11.32
C ALA A 146 2.36 -14.38 11.82
N THR A 147 1.24 -14.30 12.53
CA THR A 147 0.42 -15.43 12.98
C THR A 147 -1.07 -15.20 12.66
N ALA A 148 -1.88 -16.25 12.81
CA ALA A 148 -3.34 -16.15 12.70
C ALA A 148 -3.99 -15.30 13.82
N GLU A 149 -3.29 -15.06 14.93
CA GLU A 149 -3.72 -14.07 15.93
C GLU A 149 -3.49 -12.66 15.40
N ASP A 150 -2.34 -12.38 14.79
CA ASP A 150 -2.06 -11.07 14.19
C ASP A 150 -3.06 -10.73 13.08
N ASP A 151 -3.46 -11.71 12.25
CA ASP A 151 -4.53 -11.55 11.26
C ASP A 151 -5.85 -11.12 11.91
N ARG A 152 -6.23 -11.74 13.04
CA ARG A 152 -7.44 -11.37 13.81
C ARG A 152 -7.32 -9.99 14.45
N ILE A 153 -6.14 -9.64 14.96
CA ILE A 153 -5.91 -8.33 15.58
C ILE A 153 -6.01 -7.24 14.51
N VAL A 154 -5.33 -7.36 13.37
CA VAL A 154 -5.38 -6.32 12.33
C VAL A 154 -6.78 -6.21 11.69
N ALA A 155 -7.55 -7.30 11.64
CA ALA A 155 -8.97 -7.26 11.27
C ALA A 155 -9.80 -6.46 12.28
N LEU A 156 -9.59 -6.65 13.59
CA LEU A 156 -10.22 -5.83 14.64
C LEU A 156 -9.89 -4.34 14.49
N TRP A 157 -8.63 -3.99 14.19
CA TRP A 157 -8.26 -2.62 13.88
C TRP A 157 -9.08 -2.06 12.72
N ARG A 158 -9.19 -2.80 11.61
CA ARG A 158 -9.95 -2.38 10.44
C ARG A 158 -11.44 -2.22 10.71
N ASP A 159 -12.04 -3.16 11.44
CA ASP A 159 -13.45 -3.09 11.82
C ASP A 159 -13.74 -1.88 12.70
N THR A 160 -12.87 -1.62 13.67
CA THR A 160 -12.97 -0.44 14.52
C THR A 160 -12.81 0.84 13.69
N PHE A 161 -11.86 0.90 12.75
CA PHE A 161 -11.76 2.05 11.86
C PHE A 161 -12.99 2.22 10.99
N ALA A 162 -13.61 1.16 10.46
CA ALA A 162 -14.83 1.29 9.68
C ALA A 162 -15.97 1.99 10.48
N ASP A 163 -16.10 1.69 11.77
CA ASP A 163 -17.09 2.32 12.63
C ASP A 163 -16.79 3.82 12.85
N PHE A 164 -15.51 4.17 12.99
CA PHE A 164 -15.08 5.56 13.14
C PHE A 164 -15.14 6.34 11.81
N PHE A 165 -14.83 5.71 10.69
CA PHE A 165 -14.83 6.34 9.35
C PHE A 165 -16.22 6.41 8.72
N GLY A 166 -17.16 5.56 9.16
CA GLY A 166 -18.56 5.59 8.69
C GLY A 166 -18.80 4.85 7.37
N TYR A 167 -17.85 4.05 6.89
CA TYR A 167 -18.01 3.26 5.65
C TYR A 167 -17.10 2.02 5.62
N ARG A 168 -17.41 1.11 4.69
CA ARG A 168 -16.60 -0.08 4.37
C ARG A 168 -16.48 -0.20 2.84
N HIS A 169 -15.28 -0.47 2.36
CA HIS A 169 -15.08 -0.78 0.94
C HIS A 169 -15.60 -2.18 0.61
N PRO A 170 -15.90 -2.48 -0.67
CA PRO A 170 -16.38 -3.81 -1.07
C PRO A 170 -15.43 -4.96 -0.70
N ASP A 171 -14.14 -4.67 -0.58
CA ASP A 171 -13.07 -5.61 -0.22
C ASP A 171 -12.71 -5.57 1.27
N HIS A 172 -13.56 -5.01 2.15
CA HIS A 172 -13.20 -4.80 3.56
C HIS A 172 -12.73 -6.07 4.28
N ASP A 173 -13.49 -7.17 4.15
CA ASP A 173 -13.18 -8.45 4.79
C ASP A 173 -12.13 -9.28 4.03
N THR A 174 -11.81 -8.88 2.80
CA THR A 174 -10.87 -9.58 1.91
C THR A 174 -9.69 -8.70 1.50
N TYR A 175 -9.36 -7.71 2.33
CA TYR A 175 -8.35 -6.71 2.02
C TYR A 175 -6.96 -7.35 1.97
N GLU A 176 -6.24 -7.13 0.87
CA GLU A 176 -4.87 -7.60 0.72
C GLU A 176 -3.90 -6.54 1.25
N PHE A 177 -3.30 -6.81 2.42
CA PHE A 177 -2.27 -5.93 2.97
C PHE A 177 -1.03 -5.92 2.09
N HIS A 178 -0.48 -4.73 1.88
CA HIS A 178 0.68 -4.53 1.04
C HIS A 178 1.47 -3.28 1.43
N ILE A 179 2.75 -3.27 1.06
CA ILE A 179 3.58 -2.05 0.97
C ILE A 179 3.82 -1.76 -0.50
N THR A 180 3.38 -0.60 -0.96
CA THR A 180 3.61 -0.15 -2.33
C THR A 180 5.03 0.37 -2.50
N LEU A 181 5.79 -0.26 -3.41
CA LEU A 181 7.08 0.24 -3.87
C LEU A 181 6.95 1.06 -5.15
N SER A 182 5.98 0.72 -6.00
CA SER A 182 5.77 1.40 -7.28
C SER A 182 4.35 1.24 -7.82
N TYR A 183 4.02 2.04 -8.84
CA TYR A 183 2.84 1.86 -9.67
C TYR A 183 3.22 1.55 -11.11
N ILE A 184 2.41 0.75 -11.81
CA ILE A 184 2.62 0.45 -13.22
C ILE A 184 2.22 1.67 -14.07
N ILE A 185 3.18 2.27 -14.79
CA ILE A 185 2.95 3.32 -15.79
C ILE A 185 2.54 2.70 -17.12
N ARG A 186 3.18 1.60 -17.49
CA ARG A 186 2.93 0.84 -18.72
C ARG A 186 2.96 -0.66 -18.43
N TRP A 187 2.03 -1.39 -19.02
CA TRP A 187 1.99 -2.85 -18.91
C TRP A 187 3.26 -3.48 -19.49
N PHE A 188 3.68 -4.60 -18.88
CA PHE A 188 4.91 -5.27 -19.23
C PHE A 188 4.72 -6.18 -20.44
N GLU A 189 5.69 -6.19 -21.35
CA GLU A 189 5.70 -7.14 -22.45
C GLU A 189 5.85 -8.58 -21.92
N PRO A 190 5.10 -9.57 -22.43
CA PRO A 190 5.09 -10.94 -21.90
C PRO A 190 6.47 -11.59 -21.78
N GLU A 191 7.41 -11.21 -22.65
CA GLU A 191 8.76 -11.78 -22.74
C GLU A 191 9.62 -11.46 -21.51
N CYS A 192 9.34 -10.37 -20.79
CA CYS A 192 10.12 -10.01 -19.61
C CYS A 192 9.65 -10.73 -18.34
N LEU A 193 8.40 -11.22 -18.31
CA LEU A 193 7.77 -11.78 -17.12
C LEU A 193 8.54 -12.97 -16.52
N PRO A 194 9.11 -13.92 -17.29
CA PRO A 194 9.90 -15.00 -16.71
C PRO A 194 11.14 -14.51 -15.95
N ARG A 195 11.81 -13.44 -16.42
CA ARG A 195 12.95 -12.84 -15.71
C ARG A 195 12.50 -12.11 -14.45
N TRP A 196 11.37 -11.42 -14.51
CA TRP A 196 10.76 -10.80 -13.32
C TRP A 196 10.38 -11.84 -12.28
N GLN A 197 9.75 -12.95 -12.69
CA GLN A 197 9.37 -14.02 -11.75
C GLN A 197 10.60 -14.56 -11.00
N ALA A 198 11.67 -14.89 -11.74
CA ALA A 198 12.90 -15.39 -11.12
C ALA A 198 13.50 -14.40 -10.11
N MET A 199 13.51 -13.10 -10.44
CA MET A 199 13.98 -12.05 -9.54
C MET A 199 13.07 -11.92 -8.31
N LEU A 200 11.75 -11.92 -8.48
CA LEU A 200 10.79 -11.81 -7.38
C LEU A 200 10.89 -13.00 -6.42
N ASP A 201 11.05 -14.22 -6.94
CA ASP A 201 11.20 -15.43 -6.12
C ASP A 201 12.49 -15.38 -5.29
N GLU A 202 13.62 -14.98 -5.91
CA GLU A 202 14.90 -14.83 -5.21
C GLU A 202 14.86 -13.73 -4.14
N GLU A 203 14.32 -12.56 -4.48
CA GLU A 203 14.26 -11.42 -3.57
C GLU A 203 13.25 -11.62 -2.43
N LEU A 204 12.18 -12.39 -2.66
CA LEU A 204 11.23 -12.74 -1.60
C LEU A 204 11.90 -13.56 -0.51
N GLU A 205 12.68 -14.59 -0.87
CA GLU A 205 13.38 -15.43 0.11
C GLU A 205 14.46 -14.66 0.86
N LYS A 206 15.21 -13.79 0.16
CA LYS A 206 16.17 -12.88 0.82
C LYS A 206 15.50 -11.94 1.81
N LEU A 207 14.38 -11.33 1.41
CA LEU A 207 13.63 -10.40 2.25
C LEU A 207 13.06 -11.10 3.48
N ARG A 208 12.48 -12.30 3.33
CA ARG A 208 11.96 -13.10 4.45
C ARG A 208 13.06 -13.50 5.44
N ALA A 209 14.26 -13.79 4.95
CA ALA A 209 15.40 -14.10 5.81
C ALA A 209 15.92 -12.86 6.56
N ALA A 210 15.96 -11.70 5.90
CA ALA A 210 16.47 -10.45 6.47
C ALA A 210 15.48 -9.75 7.40
N ALA A 211 14.18 -9.87 7.12
CA ALA A 211 13.08 -9.25 7.86
C ALA A 211 11.89 -10.23 8.00
N PRO A 212 12.02 -11.26 8.86
CA PRO A 212 10.97 -12.27 9.04
C PRO A 212 9.66 -11.68 9.59
N VAL A 213 9.76 -10.59 10.34
CA VAL A 213 8.67 -9.69 10.70
C VAL A 213 9.03 -8.31 10.18
N ILE A 214 8.07 -7.64 9.56
CA ILE A 214 8.24 -6.29 9.01
C ILE A 214 8.03 -5.28 10.14
N GLU A 215 9.13 -4.74 10.65
CA GLU A 215 9.13 -3.68 11.66
C GLU A 215 8.53 -2.38 11.09
N MET A 216 7.47 -1.89 11.74
CA MET A 216 6.74 -0.69 11.36
C MET A 216 6.38 0.13 12.59
N ARG A 217 6.12 1.42 12.38
CA ARG A 217 5.55 2.32 13.38
C ARG A 217 4.11 1.91 13.73
N PRO A 218 3.58 2.33 14.90
CA PRO A 218 2.17 2.17 15.21
C PRO A 218 1.27 2.75 14.11
N PRO A 219 0.03 2.26 13.95
CA PRO A 219 -0.92 2.86 13.03
C PRO A 219 -1.07 4.37 13.31
N ALA A 220 -1.09 5.17 12.25
CA ALA A 220 -1.28 6.60 12.35
C ALA A 220 -2.26 7.10 11.28
N PHE A 221 -3.24 7.90 11.70
CA PHE A 221 -4.06 8.69 10.79
C PHE A 221 -3.22 9.79 10.18
N CYS A 222 -3.15 9.83 8.85
CA CYS A 222 -2.32 10.73 8.07
C CYS A 222 -3.15 11.48 7.04
N GLU A 223 -2.67 12.66 6.65
CA GLU A 223 -3.08 13.33 5.41
C GLU A 223 -1.97 13.25 4.38
N PHE A 224 -2.32 13.37 3.10
CA PHE A 224 -1.38 13.39 1.99
C PHE A 224 -1.88 14.30 0.87
N LYS A 225 -0.96 14.86 0.08
CA LYS A 225 -1.28 15.67 -1.12
C LYS A 225 -1.16 14.88 -2.43
N ASP A 226 -0.30 13.87 -2.40
CA ASP A 226 0.03 12.94 -3.46
C ASP A 226 0.69 11.71 -2.78
N MET A 227 1.29 10.81 -3.55
CA MET A 227 1.89 9.58 -3.02
C MET A 227 3.32 9.75 -2.47
N ASN A 228 3.86 10.98 -2.44
CA ASN A 228 5.25 11.23 -2.01
C ASN A 228 5.41 11.33 -0.49
N HIS A 229 4.36 11.67 0.25
CA HIS A 229 4.47 11.89 1.69
C HIS A 229 3.11 11.76 2.40
N PHE A 230 3.14 11.10 3.56
CA PHE A 230 1.99 10.91 4.44
C PHE A 230 2.32 11.52 5.80
N ASN A 231 1.63 12.62 6.13
CA ASN A 231 1.90 13.41 7.32
C ASN A 231 1.04 12.91 8.48
N GLU A 232 1.67 12.35 9.52
CA GLU A 232 1.00 11.81 10.70
C GLU A 232 0.25 12.92 11.47
N ARG A 233 -1.04 12.69 11.75
CA ARG A 233 -1.93 13.61 12.48
C ARG A 233 -2.37 13.05 13.83
N VAL A 234 -2.67 11.75 13.90
CA VAL A 234 -3.01 11.04 15.13
C VAL A 234 -2.29 9.70 15.11
N VAL A 235 -1.49 9.42 16.13
CA VAL A 235 -0.80 8.13 16.29
C VAL A 235 -1.56 7.28 17.30
N PHE A 236 -1.82 6.02 16.96
CA PHE A 236 -2.53 5.06 17.80
C PHE A 236 -1.54 4.13 18.50
N ASP A 237 -0.74 4.67 19.41
CA ASP A 237 0.21 3.90 20.22
C ASP A 237 -0.40 3.43 21.55
N LYS A 238 0.34 2.57 22.24
CA LYS A 238 0.01 2.18 23.62
C LYS A 238 0.61 3.24 24.54
N THR A 239 -0.16 4.24 24.95
CA THR A 239 0.15 4.99 26.18
C THR A 239 0.17 4.07 27.39
#